data_AF-A0A1W9G4A9-F1
#
_entry.id   AF-A0A1W9G4A9-F1
#
_cell.length_a   1.000
_cell.length_b   1.000
_cell.length_c   1.000
_cell.angle_alpha   90.00
_cell.angle_beta   90.00
_cell.angle_gamma   90.00
#
_symmetry.space_group_name_H-M   'P 1'
#
loop_
_entity.id
_entity.type
_entity.pdbx_description
1 polymer ?
#
loop_
_entity_poly.entity_id
_entity_poly.type
_entity_poly.pdbx_seq_one_letter_code
_entity_poly.pdbx_strand_id
1 'polypeptide(L)'
;MSSLYAQEYPSDVIRGKTLYARHCLECHGSGGRGDGPTAASLKVQPADFHRFRSFLKSDEELLRTIEHGVVFSPMHAWRGQLTDGEMQDVLAYVRLLSQQGQ
;
A
#
# COMPACT_ATOMS: atom_id res chain seq x y z
N MET A 1 -3.45 30.30 16.23
CA MET A 1 -2.54 29.92 15.14
C MET A 1 -3.03 28.59 14.61
N SER A 2 -3.64 28.60 13.42
CA SER A 2 -4.30 27.43 12.83
C SER A 2 -3.31 26.29 12.66
N SER A 3 -3.62 25.14 13.29
CA SER A 3 -2.93 23.88 13.03
C SER A 3 -3.26 23.46 11.60
N LEU A 4 -2.33 23.66 10.67
CA LEU A 4 -2.47 23.34 9.24
C LEU A 4 -1.90 21.94 8.91
N TYR A 5 -1.77 21.03 9.88
CA TYR A 5 -1.17 19.72 9.66
C TYR A 5 -2.13 18.55 9.45
N ALA A 6 -3.43 18.79 9.36
CA ALA A 6 -4.36 17.75 8.95
C ALA A 6 -5.53 18.36 8.17
N GLN A 7 -5.33 18.59 6.88
CA GLN A 7 -6.48 18.37 6.00
C GLN A 7 -6.80 16.88 6.14
N GLU A 8 -7.83 16.55 6.91
CA GLU A 8 -8.50 15.27 6.84
C GLU A 8 -9.03 15.13 5.40
N TYR A 9 -8.21 14.63 4.49
CA TYR A 9 -8.71 14.08 3.24
C TYR A 9 -9.27 12.71 3.62
N PRO A 10 -10.60 12.51 3.64
CA PRO A 10 -11.15 11.19 3.85
C PRO A 10 -10.62 10.30 2.71
N SER A 11 -10.00 9.18 3.07
CA SER A 11 -9.48 8.25 2.09
C SER A 11 -10.61 7.65 1.25
N ASP A 12 -10.41 7.61 -0.05
CA ASP A 12 -11.35 7.08 -1.03
C ASP A 12 -10.87 5.69 -1.48
N VAL A 13 -11.51 4.66 -0.96
CA VAL A 13 -11.20 3.25 -1.26
C VAL A 13 -11.39 2.92 -2.75
N ILE A 14 -12.30 3.59 -3.47
CA ILE A 14 -12.54 3.34 -4.90
C ILE A 14 -11.39 3.90 -5.73
N ARG A 15 -10.93 5.12 -5.40
CA ARG A 15 -9.73 5.69 -6.01
C ARG A 15 -8.50 4.86 -5.64
N GLY A 16 -8.38 4.43 -4.39
CA GLY A 16 -7.33 3.54 -3.89
C GLY A 16 -7.25 2.22 -4.65
N LYS A 17 -8.38 1.58 -4.92
CA LYS A 17 -8.47 0.37 -5.76
C LYS A 17 -7.91 0.60 -7.15
N THR A 18 -8.25 1.73 -7.76
CA THR A 18 -7.80 2.08 -9.12
C THR A 18 -6.30 2.31 -9.16
N LEU A 19 -5.76 3.04 -8.19
CA LEU A 19 -4.32 3.27 -8.05
C LEU A 19 -3.57 1.97 -7.76
N TYR A 20 -4.08 1.14 -6.85
CA TYR A 20 -3.52 -0.17 -6.55
C TYR A 20 -3.45 -1.07 -7.80
N ALA A 21 -4.52 -1.12 -8.58
CA ALA A 21 -4.55 -1.90 -9.82
C ALA A 21 -3.49 -1.44 -10.84
N ARG A 22 -3.23 -0.12 -10.89
CA ARG A 22 -2.25 0.47 -11.80
C ARG A 22 -0.79 0.29 -11.33
N HIS A 23 -0.56 0.32 -10.02
CA HIS A 23 0.78 0.54 -9.46
C HIS A 23 1.29 -0.60 -8.57
N CYS A 24 0.39 -1.32 -7.90
CA CYS A 24 0.76 -2.27 -6.85
C CYS A 24 0.46 -3.73 -7.25
N LEU A 25 -0.55 -3.94 -8.09
CA LEU A 25 -1.07 -5.27 -8.45
C LEU A 25 -0.01 -6.16 -9.09
N GLU A 26 0.87 -5.60 -9.91
CA GLU A 26 1.87 -6.37 -10.65
C GLU A 26 2.80 -7.16 -9.72
N CYS A 27 3.08 -6.62 -8.53
CA CYS A 27 3.88 -7.27 -7.50
C CYS A 27 3.00 -7.93 -6.43
N HIS A 28 1.99 -7.23 -5.89
CA HIS A 28 1.24 -7.69 -4.72
C HIS A 28 0.05 -8.59 -5.04
N GLY A 29 -0.35 -8.70 -6.31
CA GLY A 29 -1.48 -9.51 -6.77
C GLY A 29 -2.84 -8.86 -6.47
N SER A 30 -3.89 -9.27 -7.18
CA SER A 30 -5.23 -8.69 -7.00
C SER A 30 -5.81 -8.90 -5.60
N GLY A 31 -5.41 -9.99 -4.94
CA GLY A 31 -5.82 -10.32 -3.59
C GLY A 31 -4.86 -9.83 -2.51
N GLY A 32 -3.76 -9.15 -2.84
CA GLY A 32 -2.78 -8.69 -1.84
C GLY A 32 -1.97 -9.80 -1.17
N ARG A 33 -1.81 -10.96 -1.84
CA ARG A 33 -1.08 -12.13 -1.29
C ARG A 33 0.41 -12.12 -1.63
N GLY A 34 0.89 -11.09 -2.34
CA GLY A 34 2.28 -11.02 -2.78
C GLY A 34 2.57 -11.96 -3.97
N ASP A 35 1.53 -12.33 -4.70
CA ASP A 35 1.52 -13.31 -5.80
C ASP A 35 1.24 -12.66 -7.16
N GLY A 36 1.60 -11.38 -7.31
CA GLY A 36 1.44 -10.66 -8.58
C GLY A 36 2.26 -11.29 -9.73
N PRO A 37 1.91 -11.00 -10.99
CA PRO A 37 2.58 -11.56 -12.18
C PRO A 37 4.11 -11.48 -12.17
N THR A 38 4.70 -10.44 -11.57
CA THR A 38 6.16 -10.30 -11.50
C THR A 38 6.76 -10.84 -10.21
N ALA A 39 5.95 -11.19 -9.20
CA ALA A 39 6.41 -11.59 -7.87
C ALA A 39 7.39 -12.77 -7.92
N ALA A 40 7.16 -13.75 -8.79
CA ALA A 40 8.02 -14.93 -8.94
C ALA A 40 9.45 -14.59 -9.45
N SER A 41 9.62 -13.44 -10.11
CA SER A 41 10.90 -12.97 -10.64
C SER A 41 11.70 -12.11 -9.65
N LEU A 42 11.07 -11.68 -8.55
CA LEU A 42 11.67 -10.80 -7.57
C LEU A 42 12.52 -11.57 -6.56
N LYS A 43 13.75 -11.08 -6.30
CA LYS A 43 14.63 -11.66 -5.27
C LYS A 43 14.06 -11.56 -3.86
N VAL A 44 13.35 -10.46 -3.58
CA VAL A 44 12.62 -10.25 -2.33
C VAL A 44 11.14 -10.29 -2.65
N GLN A 45 10.44 -11.27 -2.09
CA GLN A 45 9.01 -11.45 -2.35
C GLN A 45 8.21 -10.29 -1.74
N PRO A 46 7.18 -9.78 -2.46
CA PRO A 46 6.27 -8.79 -1.93
C PRO A 46 5.54 -9.32 -0.68
N ALA A 47 5.14 -8.40 0.20
CA ALA A 47 4.43 -8.76 1.41
C ALA A 47 3.04 -9.34 1.10
N ASP A 48 2.71 -10.44 1.76
CA ASP A 48 1.36 -11.01 1.85
C ASP A 48 0.61 -10.26 2.98
N PHE A 49 -0.43 -9.51 2.61
CA PHE A 49 -1.20 -8.66 3.52
C PHE A 49 -2.07 -9.43 4.51
N HIS A 50 -2.24 -10.74 4.29
CA HIS A 50 -3.03 -11.63 5.15
C HIS A 50 -2.19 -12.29 6.23
N ARG A 51 -0.86 -12.17 6.17
CA ARG A 51 0.02 -12.64 7.24
C ARG A 51 -0.17 -11.79 8.49
N PHE A 52 -0.17 -12.45 9.64
CA PHE A 52 -0.29 -11.81 10.96
C PHE A 52 0.68 -10.62 11.14
N ARG A 53 1.92 -10.74 10.66
CA ARG A 53 2.92 -9.66 10.69
C ARG A 53 2.53 -8.43 9.87
N SER A 54 1.87 -8.60 8.74
CA SER A 54 1.39 -7.50 7.89
C SER A 54 0.14 -6.87 8.49
N PHE A 55 -0.78 -7.72 8.98
CA PHE A 55 -2.03 -7.30 9.61
C PHE A 55 -1.80 -6.40 10.83
N LEU A 56 -0.81 -6.74 11.68
CA LEU A 56 -0.50 -5.99 12.89
C LEU A 56 0.15 -4.60 12.68
N LYS A 57 0.65 -4.31 11.48
CA LYS A 57 1.23 -2.98 11.22
C LYS A 57 0.17 -1.91 11.42
N SER A 58 0.55 -0.76 11.96
CA SER A 58 -0.30 0.44 12.03
C SER A 58 -0.43 1.12 10.67
N ASP A 59 -1.45 1.98 10.52
CA ASP A 59 -1.67 2.76 9.30
C ASP A 59 -0.47 3.65 8.99
N GLU A 60 0.14 4.24 10.02
CA GLU A 60 1.36 5.04 9.89
C GLU A 60 2.54 4.22 9.36
N GLU A 61 2.75 3.00 9.86
CA GLU A 61 3.83 2.13 9.36
C GLU A 61 3.62 1.71 7.90
N LEU A 62 2.38 1.40 7.52
CA LEU A 62 2.04 1.07 6.14
C LEU A 62 2.18 2.30 5.24
N LEU A 63 1.70 3.47 5.66
CA LEU A 63 1.85 4.71 4.90
C LEU A 63 3.32 5.05 4.69
N ARG A 64 4.16 4.94 5.74
CA ARG A 64 5.61 5.15 5.65
C ARG A 64 6.26 4.18 4.66
N THR A 65 5.78 2.93 4.62
CA THR A 65 6.24 1.93 3.65
C THR A 65 5.87 2.32 2.22
N ILE A 66 4.66 2.84 1.99
CA ILE A 66 4.23 3.32 0.67
C ILE A 66 5.04 4.57 0.27
N GLU A 67 5.21 5.50 1.21
CA GLU A 67 5.89 6.77 0.98
C GLU A 67 7.36 6.59 0.60
N HIS A 68 8.08 5.77 1.38
CA HIS A 68 9.55 5.64 1.26
C HIS A 68 10.02 4.33 0.64
N GLY A 69 9.12 3.38 0.39
CA GLY A 69 9.48 2.04 -0.03
C GLY A 69 10.15 1.24 1.09
N VAL A 70 10.78 0.13 0.70
CA VAL A 70 11.56 -0.73 1.60
C VAL A 70 12.96 -0.90 1.03
N VAL A 71 13.96 -0.46 1.80
CA VAL A 71 15.37 -0.53 1.44
C VAL A 71 15.77 -1.98 1.14
N PHE A 72 16.59 -2.17 0.10
CA PHE A 72 17.03 -3.47 -0.42
C PHE A 72 15.89 -4.38 -0.90
N SER A 73 14.75 -3.81 -1.30
CA SER A 73 13.65 -4.54 -1.95
C SER A 73 13.19 -3.86 -3.24
N PRO A 74 12.41 -4.55 -4.10
CA PRO A 74 11.75 -3.96 -5.25
C PRO A 74 10.66 -2.93 -4.91
N MET A 75 10.22 -2.87 -3.65
CA MET A 75 9.23 -1.90 -3.20
C MET A 75 9.86 -0.51 -3.12
N HIS A 76 9.76 0.26 -4.20
CA HIS A 76 10.28 1.62 -4.27
C HIS A 76 9.36 2.62 -3.55
N ALA A 77 9.89 3.83 -3.34
CA ALA A 77 9.12 4.95 -2.81
C ALA A 77 8.06 5.42 -3.82
N TRP A 78 6.89 5.80 -3.32
CA TRP A 78 5.82 6.43 -4.12
C TRP A 78 5.71 7.94 -3.90
N ARG A 79 6.42 8.48 -2.91
CA ARG A 79 6.49 9.93 -2.72
C ARG A 79 7.05 10.61 -3.97
N GLY A 80 6.34 11.63 -4.45
CA GLY A 80 6.69 12.34 -5.68
C GLY A 80 6.15 11.71 -6.96
N GLN A 81 5.56 10.50 -6.87
CA GLN A 81 4.78 9.88 -7.95
C GLN A 81 3.28 9.91 -7.65
N LEU A 82 2.92 9.75 -6.38
CA LEU A 82 1.57 9.92 -5.84
C LEU A 82 1.53 11.13 -4.90
N THR A 83 0.38 11.79 -4.84
CA THR A 83 0.08 12.80 -3.82
C THR A 83 -0.17 12.16 -2.46
N ASP A 84 -0.08 12.94 -1.39
CA ASP A 84 -0.32 12.45 -0.02
C ASP A 84 -1.72 11.83 0.12
N GLY A 85 -2.74 12.44 -0.51
CA GLY A 85 -4.11 11.90 -0.54
C GLY A 85 -4.20 10.57 -1.29
N GLU A 86 -3.55 10.46 -2.46
CA GLU A 86 -3.53 9.21 -3.23
C GLU A 86 -2.82 8.06 -2.49
N MET A 87 -1.75 8.35 -1.75
CA MET A 87 -1.10 7.35 -0.89
C MET A 87 -2.02 6.88 0.24
N GLN A 88 -2.80 7.78 0.84
CA GLN A 88 -3.81 7.42 1.84
C GLN A 88 -4.96 6.59 1.24
N ASP A 89 -5.38 6.87 0.00
CA ASP A 89 -6.39 6.06 -0.69
C ASP A 89 -5.89 4.64 -0.94
N VAL A 90 -4.65 4.50 -1.43
CA VAL A 90 -4.01 3.19 -1.64
C VAL A 90 -3.92 2.44 -0.31
N LEU A 91 -3.51 3.10 0.76
CA LEU A 91 -3.47 2.52 2.11
C LEU A 91 -4.85 1.99 2.53
N ALA A 92 -5.91 2.77 2.33
CA ALA A 92 -7.27 2.36 2.68
C ALA A 92 -7.70 1.10 1.91
N TYR A 93 -7.34 1.00 0.63
CA TYR A 93 -7.59 -0.21 -0.15
C TYR A 93 -6.73 -1.41 0.29
N VAL A 94 -5.45 -1.20 0.63
CA VAL A 94 -4.57 -2.25 1.19
C VAL A 94 -5.15 -2.79 2.50
N ARG A 95 -5.71 -1.92 3.34
CA ARG A 95 -6.40 -2.33 4.58
C ARG A 95 -7.65 -3.15 4.31
N LEU A 96 -8.46 -2.74 3.35
CA LEU A 96 -9.61 -3.52 2.92
C LEU A 96 -9.17 -4.93 2.48
N LEU A 97 -8.14 -5.05 1.65
CA LEU A 97 -7.61 -6.34 1.21
C LEU A 97 -7.15 -7.19 2.40
N SER A 98 -6.39 -6.63 3.33
CA SER A 98 -5.89 -7.34 4.52
C SER A 98 -7.01 -7.90 5.41
N GLN A 99 -8.21 -7.31 5.38
CA GLN A 99 -9.38 -7.76 6.13
C GLN A 99 -10.24 -8.78 5.38
N GLN A 100 -10.12 -8.85 4.05
CA GLN A 100 -10.94 -9.71 3.20
C GLN A 100 -10.41 -11.15 3.07
N GLY A 101 -9.20 -11.46 3.50
CA GLY A 101 -8.61 -12.80 3.40
C GLY A 101 -8.94 -13.74 4.54
N GLN A 102 -10.23 -13.97 4.78
CA GLN A 102 -10.68 -15.24 5.34
C GLN A 102 -10.59 -16.34 4.28
#